data_AF-A0A534L347-F1
#
_entry.id   AF-A0A534L347-F1
#
_cell.length_a   1.000
_cell.length_b   1.000
_cell.length_c   1.000
_cell.angle_alpha   90.00
_cell.angle_beta   90.00
_cell.angle_gamma   90.00
#
_symmetry.space_group_name_H-M   'P 1'
#
loop_
_entity.id
_entity.type
_entity.pdbx_description
1 polymer ?
#
loop_
_entity_poly.entity_id
_entity_poly.type
_entity_poly.pdbx_seq_one_letter_code
_entity_poly.pdbx_strand_id
1 'polypeptide(L)'
;MKDRYRGRPERPTWRILLGSWLLEGVGWFALAESLGRAITEGLVILFLWVSGVPFALILLGWLLYHTAAWFLLYGGYAKLRSMREGASRLDRLYRYRDRVIEAVRRSRWIRVGVLYGSAARGQMNKRSDVDLMLVPERPRIGGVLFVWGLRLASVLRRMPLEVSLMDVERYVALRQRHPTVVLKDVVNSVPGSEQLASVGVLLTISGIDGSGKTTVAKEIVRTLQGQGVSATYFYGHRPFFRGGLRSLSPALAFKAIWRRIGNSPENLRSFPAAKFLLDLLTVVDYIGVQAHLARQLRPGSVVVVDRYAVDVIVYLRSFGPGHQTVEGLLTGISFPPDVALLFEIDPSRARERKREEPLEALTRAAQEYEKLAPVHRLTKIDANGPVNEVRSNVMRIVDAYLRGKTSPVKNDHPG
;
A
#
# COMPACT_ATOMS: atom_id res chain seq x y z
N MET A 1 -14.56 -16.23 -37.55
CA MET A 1 -14.15 -16.25 -36.12
C MET A 1 -15.04 -15.30 -35.32
N LYS A 2 -16.25 -15.76 -35.00
CA LYS A 2 -17.11 -15.21 -33.94
C LYS A 2 -16.82 -16.02 -32.65
N ASP A 3 -17.21 -15.46 -31.51
CA ASP A 3 -17.23 -16.06 -30.17
C ASP A 3 -15.95 -16.04 -29.31
N ARG A 4 -15.84 -15.00 -28.46
CA ARG A 4 -15.52 -15.18 -27.02
C ARG A 4 -15.75 -13.96 -26.09
N TYR A 5 -16.68 -13.05 -26.40
CA TYR A 5 -17.12 -12.00 -25.48
C TYR A 5 -18.60 -12.14 -25.15
N ARG A 6 -18.94 -13.09 -24.27
CA ARG A 6 -20.19 -13.09 -23.51
C ARG A 6 -19.90 -13.49 -22.06
N GLY A 7 -20.42 -12.71 -21.11
CA GLY A 7 -20.67 -13.19 -19.75
C GLY A 7 -19.77 -12.64 -18.62
N ARG A 8 -19.68 -11.32 -18.45
CA ARG A 8 -19.74 -10.79 -17.08
C ARG A 8 -21.13 -10.18 -16.91
N PRO A 9 -21.91 -10.52 -15.87
CA PRO A 9 -23.18 -9.87 -15.64
C PRO A 9 -22.92 -8.38 -15.50
N GLU A 10 -23.59 -7.58 -16.33
CA GLU A 10 -23.60 -6.12 -16.20
C GLU A 10 -24.05 -5.83 -14.77
N ARG A 11 -23.12 -5.38 -13.93
CA ARG A 11 -23.49 -4.93 -12.58
C ARG A 11 -24.44 -3.75 -12.80
N PRO A 12 -25.62 -3.72 -12.16
CA PRO A 12 -26.56 -2.62 -12.31
C PRO A 12 -25.83 -1.30 -12.13
N THR A 13 -25.98 -0.36 -13.06
CA THR A 13 -25.27 0.94 -13.07
C THR A 13 -25.39 1.67 -11.73
N TRP A 14 -26.54 1.53 -11.07
CA TRP A 14 -26.79 2.09 -9.73
C TRP A 14 -25.92 1.46 -8.63
N ARG A 15 -25.53 0.18 -8.70
CA ARG A 15 -24.63 -0.46 -7.73
C ARG A 15 -23.19 0.07 -7.85
N ILE A 16 -22.76 0.42 -9.06
CA ILE A 16 -21.43 1.02 -9.28
C ILE A 16 -21.41 2.46 -8.76
N LEU A 17 -22.48 3.22 -9.01
CA LEU A 17 -22.63 4.58 -8.49
C LEU A 17 -22.75 4.58 -6.97
N LEU A 18 -23.59 3.71 -6.40
CA LEU A 18 -23.76 3.58 -4.95
C LEU A 18 -22.46 3.15 -4.28
N GLY A 19 -21.76 2.15 -4.82
CA GLY A 19 -20.46 1.73 -4.30
C GLY A 19 -19.40 2.84 -4.43
N SER A 20 -19.45 3.62 -5.51
CA SER A 20 -18.58 4.78 -5.66
C SER A 20 -18.95 5.93 -4.75
N TRP A 21 -20.22 6.12 -4.39
CA TRP A 21 -20.69 7.18 -3.51
C TRP A 21 -20.40 6.82 -2.05
N LEU A 22 -20.60 5.55 -1.65
CA LEU A 22 -20.27 5.04 -0.32
C LEU A 22 -18.76 5.10 -0.02
N LEU A 23 -17.93 4.77 -1.00
CA LEU A 23 -16.47 4.82 -0.85
C LEU A 23 -15.88 6.15 -1.33
N GLU A 24 -16.73 7.02 -1.83
CA GLU A 24 -16.46 8.22 -2.63
C GLU A 24 -15.46 8.04 -3.78
N GLY A 25 -15.02 6.83 -4.17
CA GLY A 25 -14.02 6.68 -5.22
C GLY A 25 -12.58 7.03 -4.79
N VAL A 26 -12.37 7.36 -3.50
CA VAL A 26 -11.03 7.44 -2.92
C VAL A 26 -10.52 6.02 -2.70
N GLY A 27 -9.47 5.66 -3.44
CA GLY A 27 -8.80 4.39 -3.22
C GLY A 27 -7.97 4.41 -1.93
N TRP A 28 -7.86 3.26 -1.28
CA TRP A 28 -7.09 3.04 -0.04
C TRP A 28 -5.60 3.47 -0.11
N PHE A 29 -5.08 3.69 -1.31
CA PHE A 29 -3.72 4.17 -1.61
C PHE A 29 -3.55 5.69 -1.46
N ALA A 30 -4.64 6.43 -1.20
CA ALA A 30 -4.66 7.87 -0.98
C ALA A 30 -5.03 8.19 0.49
N LEU A 31 -4.21 7.75 1.47
CA LEU A 31 -4.49 7.97 2.89
C LEU A 31 -4.46 9.46 3.23
N ALA A 32 -3.57 10.25 2.63
CA ALA A 32 -3.55 11.70 2.83
C ALA A 32 -4.85 12.37 2.37
N GLU A 33 -5.39 11.95 1.23
CA GLU A 33 -6.68 12.42 0.72
C GLU A 33 -7.85 11.91 1.60
N SER A 34 -7.81 10.64 2.02
CA SER A 34 -8.82 10.05 2.92
C SER A 34 -8.84 10.72 4.30
N LEU A 35 -7.67 11.08 4.83
CA LEU A 35 -7.53 11.78 6.10
C LEU A 35 -8.01 13.23 5.98
N GLY A 36 -7.62 13.92 4.91
CA GLY A 36 -8.11 15.27 4.61
C GLY A 36 -9.64 15.29 4.56
N ARG A 37 -10.25 14.33 3.87
CA ARG A 37 -11.70 14.12 3.87
C ARG A 37 -12.25 13.96 5.28
N ALA A 38 -11.78 12.97 6.02
CA ALA A 38 -12.32 12.62 7.34
C ALA A 38 -12.24 13.80 8.31
N ILE A 39 -11.17 14.60 8.22
CA ILE A 39 -11.03 15.85 8.98
C ILE A 39 -12.08 16.86 8.53
N THR A 40 -12.22 17.12 7.23
CA THR A 40 -13.20 18.13 6.76
C THR A 40 -14.64 17.77 7.10
N GLU A 41 -15.05 16.51 6.90
CA GLU A 41 -16.40 16.05 7.25
C GLU A 41 -16.61 16.03 8.76
N GLY A 42 -15.64 15.48 9.51
CA GLY A 42 -15.71 15.38 10.96
C GLY A 42 -15.78 16.75 11.64
N LEU A 43 -14.99 17.73 11.17
CA LEU A 43 -15.01 19.09 11.72
C LEU A 43 -16.34 19.80 11.45
N VAL A 44 -16.95 19.62 10.28
CA VAL A 44 -18.26 20.19 9.96
C VAL A 44 -19.35 19.58 10.83
N ILE A 45 -19.38 18.25 10.96
CA ILE A 45 -20.33 17.55 11.83
C ILE A 45 -20.16 18.00 13.28
N LEU A 46 -18.91 18.04 13.78
CA LEU A 46 -18.59 18.46 15.12
C LEU A 46 -19.01 19.91 15.39
N PHE A 47 -18.73 20.82 14.46
CA PHE A 47 -19.12 22.23 14.56
C PHE A 47 -20.65 22.39 14.64
N LEU A 48 -21.39 21.71 13.76
CA LEU A 48 -22.86 21.78 13.76
C LEU A 48 -23.45 21.17 15.04
N TRP A 49 -22.87 20.07 15.53
CA TRP A 49 -23.29 19.43 16.78
C TRP A 49 -23.04 20.32 18.00
N VAL A 50 -21.86 20.91 18.12
CA VAL A 50 -21.51 21.86 19.21
C VAL A 50 -22.38 23.12 19.13
N SER A 51 -22.80 23.53 17.93
CA SER A 51 -23.69 24.68 17.72
C SER A 51 -25.16 24.39 18.03
N GLY A 52 -25.49 23.19 18.55
CA GLY A 52 -26.86 22.82 18.93
C GLY A 52 -27.79 22.53 17.75
N VAL A 53 -27.25 22.27 16.56
CA VAL A 53 -28.07 21.94 15.39
C VAL A 53 -28.74 20.58 15.60
N PRO A 54 -30.06 20.43 15.32
CA PRO A 54 -30.74 19.16 15.41
C PRO A 54 -30.07 18.06 14.60
N PHE A 55 -29.97 16.86 15.16
CA PHE A 55 -29.30 15.71 14.51
C PHE A 55 -29.80 15.43 13.09
N ALA A 56 -31.11 15.57 12.85
CA ALA A 56 -31.69 15.39 11.51
C ALA A 56 -31.13 16.39 10.47
N LEU A 57 -30.90 17.65 10.87
CA LEU A 57 -30.31 18.66 10.00
C LEU A 57 -28.81 18.45 9.81
N ILE A 58 -28.11 17.95 10.83
CA ILE A 58 -26.70 17.53 10.71
C ILE A 58 -26.58 16.39 9.70
N LEU A 59 -27.43 15.36 9.81
CA LEU A 59 -27.45 14.20 8.92
C LEU A 59 -27.77 14.61 7.47
N LEU A 60 -28.77 15.48 7.28
CA LEU A 60 -29.13 16.02 5.97
C LEU A 60 -27.99 16.86 5.39
N GLY A 61 -27.39 17.74 6.18
CA GLY A 61 -26.25 18.57 5.78
C GLY A 61 -25.04 17.73 5.39
N TRP A 62 -24.71 16.70 6.17
CA TRP A 62 -23.66 15.75 5.83
C TRP A 62 -23.97 15.00 4.53
N LEU A 63 -25.20 14.51 4.35
CA LEU A 63 -25.59 13.80 3.12
C LEU A 63 -25.42 14.68 1.87
N LEU A 64 -25.80 15.95 1.95
CA LEU A 64 -25.63 16.94 0.89
C LEU A 64 -24.15 17.24 0.63
N TYR A 65 -23.36 17.47 1.69
CA TYR A 65 -21.92 17.71 1.60
C TYR A 65 -21.19 16.51 0.98
N HIS A 66 -21.40 15.30 1.51
CA HIS A 66 -20.82 14.04 1.04
C HIS A 66 -21.14 13.81 -0.44
N THR A 67 -22.39 14.05 -0.85
CA THR A 67 -22.79 13.92 -2.26
C THR A 67 -22.10 14.96 -3.15
N ALA A 68 -21.99 16.21 -2.69
CA ALA A 68 -21.28 17.26 -3.42
C ALA A 68 -19.77 16.99 -3.51
N ALA A 69 -19.14 16.54 -2.42
CA ALA A 69 -17.73 16.19 -2.35
C ALA A 69 -17.41 14.99 -3.26
N TRP A 70 -18.20 13.91 -3.19
CA TRP A 70 -18.10 12.79 -4.12
C TRP A 70 -18.16 13.24 -5.59
N PHE A 71 -19.14 14.09 -5.93
CA PHE A 71 -19.34 14.57 -7.29
C PHE A 71 -18.19 15.46 -7.78
N LEU A 72 -17.81 16.47 -6.98
CA LEU A 72 -16.85 17.50 -7.37
C LEU A 72 -15.39 17.07 -7.19
N LEU A 73 -15.12 16.36 -6.10
CA LEU A 73 -13.76 16.14 -5.60
C LEU A 73 -13.33 14.69 -5.65
N TYR A 74 -14.20 13.69 -5.74
CA TYR A 74 -13.76 12.28 -5.66
C TYR A 74 -14.20 11.40 -6.84
N GLY A 75 -14.31 12.00 -8.03
CA GLY A 75 -14.46 11.26 -9.28
C GLY A 75 -15.90 10.83 -9.62
N GLY A 76 -16.89 11.24 -8.82
CA GLY A 76 -18.30 11.05 -9.14
C GLY A 76 -18.69 11.67 -10.48
N TYR A 77 -18.18 12.86 -10.79
CA TYR A 77 -18.39 13.51 -12.09
C TYR A 77 -17.88 12.68 -13.28
N ALA A 78 -16.65 12.17 -13.20
CA ALA A 78 -16.04 11.38 -14.27
C ALA A 78 -16.82 10.10 -14.54
N LYS A 79 -17.29 9.42 -13.47
CA LYS A 79 -18.11 8.21 -13.56
C LYS A 79 -19.49 8.45 -14.16
N LEU A 80 -20.17 9.51 -13.73
CA LEU A 80 -21.48 9.87 -14.32
C LEU A 80 -21.34 10.25 -15.79
N ARG A 81 -20.21 10.84 -16.16
CA ARG A 81 -19.93 11.23 -17.54
C ARG A 81 -19.57 10.05 -18.43
N SER A 82 -18.78 9.08 -17.96
CA SER A 82 -18.45 7.88 -18.75
C SER A 82 -19.68 7.02 -19.05
N MET A 83 -20.75 7.18 -18.27
CA MET A 83 -22.06 6.54 -18.48
C MET A 83 -22.98 7.28 -19.48
N ARG A 84 -22.66 8.52 -19.89
CA ARG A 84 -23.47 9.30 -20.85
C ARG A 84 -22.85 9.25 -22.26
N GLU A 85 -23.64 8.86 -23.27
CA GLU A 85 -23.18 8.78 -24.66
C GLU A 85 -22.83 10.16 -25.27
N GLY A 86 -21.80 10.22 -26.13
CA GLY A 86 -21.49 11.39 -26.96
C GLY A 86 -20.72 12.56 -26.32
N ALA A 87 -20.11 12.37 -25.15
CA ALA A 87 -19.83 13.47 -24.22
C ALA A 87 -18.74 14.51 -24.60
N SER A 88 -17.82 14.27 -25.55
CA SER A 88 -16.77 15.26 -25.88
C SER A 88 -16.28 15.17 -27.34
N ARG A 89 -16.02 16.31 -27.98
CA ARG A 89 -15.27 16.33 -29.26
C ARG A 89 -13.82 15.89 -29.02
N LEU A 90 -13.30 15.05 -29.91
CA LEU A 90 -12.02 14.36 -29.73
C LEU A 90 -10.83 15.35 -29.68
N ASP A 91 -10.85 16.38 -30.52
CA ASP A 91 -9.88 17.48 -30.51
C ASP A 91 -9.81 18.22 -29.15
N ARG A 92 -10.97 18.36 -28.50
CA ARG A 92 -11.09 19.01 -27.19
C ARG A 92 -10.55 18.12 -26.07
N LEU A 93 -10.70 16.80 -26.19
CA LEU A 93 -10.12 15.82 -25.25
C LEU A 93 -8.60 15.81 -25.29
N TYR A 94 -8.00 15.76 -26.49
CA TYR A 94 -6.54 15.81 -26.64
C TYR A 94 -5.96 17.12 -26.09
N ARG A 95 -6.54 18.28 -26.43
CA ARG A 95 -6.13 19.57 -25.87
C ARG A 95 -6.25 19.64 -24.35
N TYR A 96 -7.29 19.02 -23.79
CA TYR A 96 -7.46 18.95 -22.35
C TYR A 96 -6.43 18.04 -21.68
N ARG A 97 -6.17 16.86 -22.25
CA ARG A 97 -5.10 15.95 -21.81
C ARG A 97 -3.77 16.69 -21.73
N ASP A 98 -3.37 17.37 -22.80
CA ASP A 98 -2.07 18.06 -22.88
C ASP A 98 -1.95 19.18 -21.83
N ARG A 99 -3.05 19.91 -21.61
CA ARG A 99 -3.11 20.92 -20.54
C ARG A 99 -2.91 20.32 -19.15
N VAL A 100 -3.57 19.19 -18.85
CA VAL A 100 -3.42 18.55 -17.54
C VAL A 100 -2.03 17.96 -17.37
N ILE A 101 -1.46 17.37 -18.42
CA ILE A 101 -0.06 16.92 -18.43
C ILE A 101 0.89 18.07 -18.06
N GLU A 102 0.73 19.23 -18.70
CA GLU A 102 1.59 20.38 -18.44
C GLU A 102 1.40 20.94 -17.02
N ALA A 103 0.16 20.97 -16.52
CA ALA A 103 -0.11 21.36 -15.14
C ALA A 103 0.56 20.43 -14.12
N VAL A 104 0.57 19.10 -14.38
CA VAL A 104 1.24 18.11 -13.54
C VAL A 104 2.77 18.29 -13.60
N ARG A 105 3.34 18.50 -14.79
CA ARG A 105 4.79 18.73 -14.99
C ARG A 105 5.30 19.94 -14.22
N ARG A 106 4.56 21.07 -14.28
CA ARG A 106 4.92 22.32 -13.59
C ARG A 106 4.63 22.31 -12.09
N SER A 107 3.92 21.31 -11.58
CA SER A 107 3.54 21.28 -10.18
C SER A 107 4.74 20.97 -9.28
N ARG A 108 5.00 21.86 -8.33
CA ARG A 108 5.92 21.61 -7.19
C ARG A 108 5.35 20.63 -6.15
N TRP A 109 4.05 20.36 -6.22
CA TRP A 109 3.32 19.56 -5.24
C TRP A 109 3.19 18.09 -5.62
N ILE A 110 3.57 17.73 -6.85
CA ILE A 110 3.52 16.37 -7.38
C ILE A 110 4.94 15.91 -7.63
N ARG A 111 5.32 14.79 -7.03
CA ARG A 111 6.63 14.16 -7.19
C ARG A 111 6.67 13.27 -8.42
N VAL A 112 5.68 12.39 -8.56
CA VAL A 112 5.56 11.44 -9.68
C VAL A 112 4.22 11.64 -10.35
N GLY A 113 4.23 11.72 -11.67
CA GLY A 113 3.02 11.87 -12.47
C GLY A 113 3.02 10.88 -13.62
N VAL A 114 1.95 10.10 -13.73
CA VAL A 114 1.84 9.03 -14.70
C VAL A 114 0.52 9.09 -15.43
N LEU A 115 0.58 9.13 -16.77
CA LEU A 115 -0.57 9.00 -17.65
C LEU A 115 -0.71 7.55 -18.07
N TYR A 116 -1.92 7.00 -17.96
CA TYR A 116 -2.22 5.64 -18.39
C TYR A 116 -3.49 5.59 -19.25
N GLY A 117 -3.94 4.39 -19.60
CA GLY A 117 -5.20 4.21 -20.32
C GLY A 117 -5.16 4.62 -21.79
N SER A 118 -6.33 4.99 -22.33
CA SER A 118 -6.47 5.33 -23.76
C SER A 118 -5.72 6.63 -24.13
N ALA A 119 -5.62 7.56 -23.18
CA ALA A 119 -4.87 8.80 -23.31
C ALA A 119 -3.36 8.58 -23.48
N ALA A 120 -2.78 7.62 -22.75
CA ALA A 120 -1.38 7.24 -22.85
C ALA A 120 -1.05 6.49 -24.16
N ARG A 121 -1.97 5.67 -24.66
CA ARG A 121 -1.80 4.92 -25.92
C ARG A 121 -2.02 5.74 -27.18
N GLY A 122 -2.48 6.99 -27.06
CA GLY A 122 -2.91 7.80 -28.20
C GLY A 122 -4.19 7.29 -28.87
N GLN A 123 -4.92 6.37 -28.25
CA GLN A 123 -6.11 5.70 -28.80
C GLN A 123 -7.41 6.24 -28.16
N MET A 124 -7.48 7.56 -27.92
CA MET A 124 -8.67 8.16 -27.30
C MET A 124 -9.85 8.16 -28.28
N ASN A 125 -11.05 7.95 -27.75
CA ASN A 125 -12.30 8.11 -28.49
C ASN A 125 -13.24 9.07 -27.73
N LYS A 126 -14.44 9.33 -28.25
CA LYS A 126 -15.39 10.29 -27.65
C LYS A 126 -15.91 9.88 -26.25
N ARG A 127 -15.68 8.63 -25.84
CA ARG A 127 -16.00 8.07 -24.52
C ARG A 127 -14.78 7.98 -23.59
N SER A 128 -13.59 8.33 -24.07
CA SER A 128 -12.36 8.28 -23.28
C SER A 128 -12.31 9.37 -22.21
N ASP A 129 -11.73 8.99 -21.09
CA ASP A 129 -11.25 9.82 -19.98
C ASP A 129 -9.74 10.06 -20.07
N VAL A 130 -9.29 11.09 -19.33
CA VAL A 130 -7.88 11.33 -19.05
C VAL A 130 -7.55 10.68 -17.71
N ASP A 131 -6.76 9.63 -17.76
CA ASP A 131 -6.41 8.77 -16.64
C ASP A 131 -5.02 9.13 -16.07
N LEU A 132 -4.96 9.59 -14.81
CA LEU A 132 -3.71 9.99 -14.15
C LEU A 132 -3.49 9.27 -12.82
N MET A 133 -2.25 8.87 -12.57
CA MET A 133 -1.76 8.49 -11.24
C MET A 133 -0.73 9.52 -10.79
N LEU A 134 -0.96 10.11 -9.62
CA LEU A 134 -0.12 11.16 -9.09
C LEU A 134 0.37 10.80 -7.69
N VAL A 135 1.65 11.01 -7.43
CA VAL A 135 2.25 10.87 -6.10
C VAL A 135 2.59 12.27 -5.58
N PRO A 136 2.03 12.69 -4.44
CA PRO A 136 2.26 14.03 -3.92
C PRO A 136 3.67 14.15 -3.34
N GLU A 137 4.24 15.35 -3.42
CA GLU A 137 5.44 15.74 -2.69
C GLU A 137 5.13 15.89 -1.19
N ARG A 138 6.15 15.80 -0.32
CA ARG A 138 5.97 16.09 1.11
C ARG A 138 6.15 17.59 1.39
N PRO A 139 5.31 18.23 2.23
CA PRO A 139 4.13 17.69 2.91
C PRO A 139 2.95 17.45 1.94
N ARG A 140 2.25 16.33 2.13
CA ARG A 140 1.26 15.80 1.15
C ARG A 140 0.04 16.68 0.91
N ILE A 141 -0.25 17.62 1.81
CA ILE A 141 -1.43 18.49 1.74
C ILE A 141 -1.47 19.32 0.46
N GLY A 142 -0.33 19.84 -0.01
CA GLY A 142 -0.26 20.60 -1.25
C GLY A 142 -0.63 19.76 -2.48
N GLY A 143 -0.24 18.47 -2.48
CA GLY A 143 -0.61 17.54 -3.54
C GLY A 143 -2.09 17.16 -3.53
N VAL A 144 -2.69 17.00 -2.33
CA VAL A 144 -4.15 16.79 -2.19
C VAL A 144 -4.91 17.99 -2.74
N LEU A 145 -4.57 19.21 -2.32
CA LEU A 145 -5.21 20.44 -2.80
C LEU A 145 -5.05 20.62 -4.32
N PHE A 146 -3.87 20.28 -4.86
CA PHE A 146 -3.64 20.30 -6.29
C PHE A 146 -4.56 19.33 -7.05
N VAL A 147 -4.73 18.10 -6.56
CA VAL A 147 -5.63 17.11 -7.16
C VAL A 147 -7.09 17.54 -7.07
N TRP A 148 -7.51 18.09 -5.94
CA TRP A 148 -8.86 18.68 -5.79
C TRP A 148 -9.09 19.80 -6.81
N GLY A 149 -8.08 20.67 -7.01
CA GLY A 149 -8.11 21.70 -8.04
C GLY A 149 -8.27 21.14 -9.46
N LEU A 150 -7.53 20.07 -9.80
CA LEU A 150 -7.67 19.39 -11.09
C LEU A 150 -9.07 18.79 -11.30
N ARG A 151 -9.63 18.14 -10.27
CA ARG A 151 -10.96 17.53 -10.33
C ARG A 151 -12.07 18.60 -10.42
N LEU A 152 -12.01 19.67 -9.64
CA LEU A 152 -12.93 20.80 -9.78
C LEU A 152 -12.84 21.45 -11.17
N ALA A 153 -11.62 21.64 -11.68
CA ALA A 153 -11.36 22.16 -13.00
C ALA A 153 -11.93 21.28 -14.12
N SER A 154 -12.00 19.96 -13.93
CA SER A 154 -12.58 19.01 -14.88
C SER A 154 -14.11 19.15 -14.94
N VAL A 155 -14.76 19.31 -13.78
CA VAL A 155 -16.21 19.57 -13.68
C VAL A 155 -16.56 20.86 -14.41
N LEU A 156 -15.88 21.97 -14.08
CA LEU A 156 -16.15 23.30 -14.67
C LEU A 156 -15.95 23.32 -16.19
N ARG A 157 -14.89 22.68 -16.68
CA ARG A 157 -14.59 22.61 -18.12
C ARG A 157 -15.41 21.57 -18.85
N ARG A 158 -16.22 20.81 -18.10
CA ARG A 158 -16.93 19.65 -18.58
C ARG A 158 -15.98 18.73 -19.34
N MET A 159 -15.00 18.15 -18.66
CA MET A 159 -14.06 17.17 -19.20
C MET A 159 -13.95 15.92 -18.33
N PRO A 160 -13.84 14.71 -18.92
CA PRO A 160 -13.66 13.46 -18.16
C PRO A 160 -12.20 13.33 -17.70
N LEU A 161 -11.98 13.53 -16.40
CA LEU A 161 -10.67 13.37 -15.76
C LEU A 161 -10.79 12.40 -14.58
N GLU A 162 -10.03 11.31 -14.62
CA GLU A 162 -9.86 10.42 -13.48
C GLU A 162 -8.44 10.58 -12.93
N VAL A 163 -8.32 11.14 -11.72
CA VAL A 163 -7.04 11.28 -11.03
C VAL A 163 -7.02 10.36 -9.84
N SER A 164 -6.01 9.51 -9.76
CA SER A 164 -5.72 8.66 -8.61
C SER A 164 -4.50 9.19 -7.87
N LEU A 165 -4.71 9.79 -6.71
CA LEU A 165 -3.61 10.18 -5.82
C LEU A 165 -3.06 8.92 -5.12
N MET A 166 -1.75 8.82 -4.98
CA MET A 166 -1.07 7.68 -4.36
C MET A 166 -0.02 8.20 -3.36
N ASP A 167 -0.10 7.80 -2.10
CA ASP A 167 0.83 8.30 -1.07
C ASP A 167 2.27 7.78 -1.18
N VAL A 168 2.46 6.71 -1.99
CA VAL A 168 3.74 6.05 -2.22
C VAL A 168 3.88 5.65 -3.69
N GLU A 169 5.04 5.92 -4.26
CA GLU A 169 5.39 5.66 -5.66
C GLU A 169 5.26 4.20 -6.09
N ARG A 170 5.51 3.24 -5.19
CA ARG A 170 5.36 1.80 -5.47
C ARG A 170 3.94 1.41 -5.92
N TYR A 171 2.91 2.19 -5.58
CA TYR A 171 1.53 1.92 -6.01
C TYR A 171 1.28 2.19 -7.49
N VAL A 172 2.13 3.02 -8.12
CA VAL A 172 2.07 3.27 -9.55
C VAL A 172 2.31 1.95 -10.29
N ALA A 173 3.36 1.21 -9.93
CA ALA A 173 3.71 -0.07 -10.56
C ALA A 173 2.64 -1.16 -10.37
N LEU A 174 1.99 -1.23 -9.20
CA LEU A 174 0.93 -2.19 -8.89
C LEU A 174 -0.33 -2.03 -9.76
N ARG A 175 -0.56 -0.82 -10.28
CA ARG A 175 -1.76 -0.49 -11.07
C ARG A 175 -1.46 -0.35 -12.57
N GLN A 176 -0.21 -0.53 -12.99
CA GLN A 176 0.19 -0.62 -14.40
C GLN A 176 -0.30 -1.94 -15.01
N ARG A 177 -1.37 -1.88 -15.81
CA ARG A 177 -1.81 -3.01 -16.66
C ARG A 177 -1.61 -2.76 -18.16
N HIS A 178 -1.20 -1.55 -18.57
CA HIS A 178 -1.14 -1.11 -19.98
C HIS A 178 -0.03 -0.05 -20.22
N PRO A 179 0.33 0.28 -21.49
CA PRO A 179 1.38 1.24 -21.82
C PRO A 179 1.15 2.58 -21.12
N THR A 180 2.25 3.14 -20.61
CA THR A 180 2.25 4.23 -19.63
C THR A 180 3.20 5.32 -20.12
N VAL A 181 2.79 6.59 -20.06
CA VAL A 181 3.68 7.74 -20.29
C VAL A 181 4.02 8.35 -18.94
N VAL A 182 5.30 8.31 -18.57
CA VAL A 182 5.77 9.00 -17.37
C VAL A 182 5.84 10.49 -17.67
N LEU A 183 5.07 11.28 -16.93
CA LEU A 183 4.97 12.73 -17.12
C LEU A 183 6.01 13.48 -16.30
N LYS A 184 6.36 12.92 -15.13
CA LYS A 184 7.39 13.41 -14.22
C LYS A 184 8.03 12.20 -13.56
N ASP A 185 9.32 12.02 -13.80
CA ASP A 185 10.11 10.90 -13.32
C ASP A 185 11.24 11.42 -12.45
N VAL A 186 11.27 11.02 -11.17
CA VAL A 186 12.46 11.17 -10.33
C VAL A 186 13.32 9.91 -10.41
N VAL A 187 12.83 8.83 -11.05
CA VAL A 187 13.55 7.56 -11.15
C VAL A 187 14.90 7.73 -11.87
N ASN A 188 15.07 8.77 -12.71
CA ASN A 188 16.32 9.04 -13.41
C ASN A 188 17.10 10.29 -12.92
N SER A 189 16.74 10.90 -11.78
CA SER A 189 17.41 12.12 -11.31
C SER A 189 17.86 12.11 -9.85
N VAL A 190 18.07 10.95 -9.22
CA VAL A 190 18.71 10.92 -7.89
C VAL A 190 19.77 9.82 -7.78
N PRO A 191 21.00 10.06 -8.28
CA PRO A 191 22.18 9.65 -7.54
C PRO A 191 22.20 10.44 -6.21
N GLY A 192 22.21 9.77 -5.06
CA GLY A 192 22.28 10.44 -3.75
C GLY A 192 20.94 10.83 -3.13
N SER A 193 20.11 9.83 -2.80
CA SER A 193 18.88 9.98 -2.00
C SER A 193 19.18 10.27 -0.53
N GLU A 194 19.94 11.34 -0.26
CA GLU A 194 20.29 11.85 1.07
C GLU A 194 19.06 12.26 1.91
N GLN A 195 17.84 12.22 1.35
CA GLN A 195 16.58 12.55 2.04
C GLN A 195 15.92 11.41 2.85
N LEU A 196 16.73 10.48 3.37
CA LEU A 196 16.35 9.64 4.54
C LEU A 196 17.38 9.73 5.68
N ALA A 197 18.16 10.82 5.76
CA ALA A 197 19.05 11.10 6.87
C ALA A 197 18.34 11.34 8.24
N SER A 198 17.00 11.21 8.35
CA SER A 198 16.23 11.52 9.57
C SER A 198 15.16 10.48 9.97
N VAL A 199 15.21 9.27 9.43
CA VAL A 199 14.40 8.13 9.91
C VAL A 199 15.32 6.91 9.94
N GLY A 200 15.21 6.05 10.96
CA GLY A 200 16.11 4.89 11.09
C GLY A 200 16.08 3.96 9.87
N VAL A 201 17.08 3.09 9.76
CA VAL A 201 17.16 2.06 8.71
C VAL A 201 16.23 0.90 9.07
N LEU A 202 15.39 0.48 8.12
CA LEU A 202 14.45 -0.64 8.29
C LEU A 202 14.89 -1.86 7.45
N LEU A 203 15.37 -2.90 8.13
CA LEU A 203 15.70 -4.19 7.53
C LEU A 203 14.59 -5.20 7.84
N THR A 204 14.02 -5.88 6.84
CA THR A 204 12.97 -6.88 7.05
C THR A 204 13.39 -8.25 6.56
N ILE A 205 13.07 -9.29 7.32
CA ILE A 205 13.36 -10.69 6.98
C ILE A 205 12.04 -11.49 6.96
N SER A 206 11.74 -12.09 5.81
CA SER A 206 10.52 -12.87 5.54
C SER A 206 10.87 -14.29 5.08
N GLY A 207 9.91 -15.20 5.15
CA GLY A 207 10.07 -16.60 4.69
C GLY A 207 9.31 -17.61 5.55
N ILE A 208 9.28 -18.87 5.12
CA ILE A 208 8.52 -19.94 5.80
C ILE A 208 9.09 -20.32 7.16
N ASP A 209 8.32 -21.01 7.99
CA ASP A 209 8.82 -21.55 9.27
C ASP A 209 9.95 -22.57 9.05
N GLY A 210 10.96 -22.59 9.93
CA GLY A 210 12.17 -23.42 9.75
C GLY A 210 13.28 -22.81 8.89
N SER A 211 13.08 -21.63 8.28
CA SER A 211 14.09 -20.94 7.44
C SER A 211 15.25 -20.26 8.20
N GLY A 212 15.14 -20.08 9.53
CA GLY A 212 16.22 -19.46 10.33
C GLY A 212 16.17 -17.94 10.47
N LYS A 213 15.07 -17.28 10.07
CA LYS A 213 14.87 -15.81 10.15
C LYS A 213 15.21 -15.22 11.51
N THR A 214 14.62 -15.77 12.57
CA THR A 214 14.79 -15.25 13.94
C THR A 214 16.24 -15.33 14.40
N THR A 215 16.95 -16.39 14.01
CA THR A 215 18.37 -16.58 14.34
C THR A 215 19.20 -15.48 13.67
N VAL A 216 19.04 -15.30 12.36
CA VAL A 216 19.80 -14.30 11.61
C VAL A 216 19.41 -12.88 12.02
N ALA A 217 18.12 -12.59 12.25
CA ALA A 217 17.65 -11.28 12.69
C ALA A 217 18.30 -10.82 14.00
N LYS A 218 18.33 -11.71 15.01
CA LYS A 218 18.96 -11.40 16.31
C LYS A 218 20.47 -11.25 16.20
N GLU A 219 21.09 -12.02 15.32
CA GLU A 219 22.52 -11.97 15.11
C GLU A 219 22.97 -10.71 14.41
N ILE A 220 22.25 -10.25 13.36
CA ILE A 220 22.50 -8.95 12.73
C ILE A 220 22.46 -7.84 13.77
N VAL A 221 21.44 -7.85 14.65
CA VAL A 221 21.33 -6.86 15.73
C VAL A 221 22.54 -6.92 16.67
N ARG A 222 22.97 -8.11 17.10
CA ARG A 222 24.15 -8.28 17.96
C ARG A 222 25.43 -7.78 17.28
N THR A 223 25.64 -8.11 16.00
CA THR A 223 26.82 -7.70 15.25
C THR A 223 26.87 -6.19 15.08
N LEU A 224 25.75 -5.56 14.70
CA LEU A 224 25.65 -4.11 14.56
C LEU A 224 25.86 -3.40 15.92
N GLN A 225 25.27 -3.92 16.99
CA GLN A 225 25.50 -3.39 18.34
C GLN A 225 26.97 -3.51 18.78
N GLY A 226 27.63 -4.64 18.47
CA GLY A 226 29.06 -4.83 18.72
C GLY A 226 29.96 -3.87 17.93
N GLN A 227 29.46 -3.30 16.83
CA GLN A 227 30.12 -2.26 16.04
C GLN A 227 29.75 -0.83 16.48
N GLY A 228 28.99 -0.67 17.57
CA GLY A 228 28.54 0.63 18.05
C GLY A 228 27.32 1.22 17.32
N VAL A 229 26.68 0.46 16.42
CA VAL A 229 25.47 0.89 15.72
C VAL A 229 24.24 0.62 16.59
N SER A 230 23.36 1.61 16.74
CA SER A 230 22.10 1.48 17.49
C SER A 230 21.11 0.56 16.75
N ALA A 231 21.22 -0.76 16.92
CA ALA A 231 20.32 -1.73 16.30
C ALA A 231 19.29 -2.31 17.28
N THR A 232 18.05 -2.58 16.83
CA THR A 232 16.99 -3.21 17.63
C THR A 232 16.28 -4.31 16.85
N TYR A 233 16.01 -5.43 17.53
CA TYR A 233 15.18 -6.51 17.00
C TYR A 233 13.70 -6.19 17.18
N PHE A 234 12.92 -6.39 16.12
CA PHE A 234 11.48 -6.18 16.12
C PHE A 234 10.76 -7.40 15.54
N TYR A 235 9.67 -7.85 16.15
CA TYR A 235 8.85 -8.93 15.61
C TYR A 235 7.58 -8.35 14.99
N GLY A 236 7.43 -8.43 13.66
CA GLY A 236 6.41 -7.66 12.93
C GLY A 236 5.20 -8.46 12.44
N HIS A 237 5.09 -9.75 12.78
CA HIS A 237 3.97 -10.58 12.30
C HIS A 237 2.63 -10.25 12.98
N ARG A 238 2.66 -9.98 14.29
CA ARG A 238 1.50 -9.69 15.15
C ARG A 238 1.98 -8.98 16.41
N PRO A 239 1.10 -8.25 17.12
CA PRO A 239 1.44 -7.76 18.45
C PRO A 239 1.60 -8.95 19.42
N PHE A 240 2.82 -9.41 19.65
CA PHE A 240 3.17 -10.17 20.84
C PHE A 240 3.64 -9.17 21.88
N PHE A 241 2.71 -8.70 22.71
CA PHE A 241 3.02 -7.80 23.82
C PHE A 241 3.82 -8.56 24.89
N ARG A 242 5.15 -8.51 24.82
CA ARG A 242 5.99 -8.72 26.00
C ARG A 242 6.00 -7.42 26.80
N GLY A 243 5.22 -7.37 27.87
CA GLY A 243 5.25 -6.29 28.85
C GLY A 243 3.91 -5.58 29.05
N GLY A 244 3.21 -5.93 30.14
CA GLY A 244 2.33 -5.04 30.90
C GLY A 244 0.95 -4.69 30.33
N LEU A 245 0.84 -4.29 29.07
CA LEU A 245 -0.45 -3.88 28.47
C LEU A 245 -0.94 -4.97 27.51
N ARG A 246 -1.87 -5.81 27.97
CA ARG A 246 -2.67 -6.68 27.11
C ARG A 246 -3.58 -5.81 26.24
N SER A 247 -3.07 -5.25 25.14
CA SER A 247 -3.97 -4.73 24.12
C SER A 247 -4.71 -5.91 23.51
N LEU A 248 -6.03 -5.88 23.63
CA LEU A 248 -6.94 -6.82 23.00
C LEU A 248 -6.61 -6.86 21.50
N SER A 249 -6.32 -8.03 20.95
CA SER A 249 -6.17 -8.20 19.50
C SER A 249 -7.53 -8.60 18.94
N PRO A 250 -8.24 -7.72 18.20
CA PRO A 250 -9.53 -8.07 17.63
C PRO A 250 -9.46 -9.33 16.75
N ALA A 251 -8.39 -9.54 15.98
CA ALA A 251 -8.26 -10.75 15.17
C ALA A 251 -8.09 -12.02 16.01
N LEU A 252 -7.41 -11.92 17.16
CA LEU A 252 -7.26 -13.05 18.08
C LEU A 252 -8.58 -13.34 18.81
N ALA A 253 -9.30 -12.30 19.24
CA ALA A 253 -10.62 -12.42 19.84
C ALA A 253 -11.62 -13.07 18.87
N PHE A 254 -11.66 -12.61 17.62
CA PHE A 254 -12.47 -13.20 16.57
C PHE A 254 -12.15 -14.69 16.38
N LYS A 255 -10.87 -15.07 16.28
CA LYS A 255 -10.48 -16.48 16.15
C LYS A 255 -10.85 -17.32 17.36
N ALA A 256 -10.79 -16.76 18.57
CA ALA A 256 -11.22 -17.45 19.78
C ALA A 256 -12.74 -17.71 19.77
N ILE A 257 -13.54 -16.71 19.36
CA ILE A 257 -14.99 -16.87 19.19
C ILE A 257 -15.29 -17.89 18.08
N TRP A 258 -14.60 -17.80 16.95
CA TRP A 258 -14.74 -18.72 15.81
C TRP A 258 -14.50 -20.17 16.21
N ARG A 259 -13.51 -20.42 17.06
CA ARG A 259 -13.25 -21.76 17.61
C ARG A 259 -14.32 -22.20 18.59
N ARG A 260 -14.82 -21.29 19.45
CA ARG A 260 -15.87 -21.58 20.43
C ARG A 260 -17.21 -21.96 19.79
N ILE A 261 -17.51 -21.43 18.61
CA ILE A 261 -18.71 -21.83 17.84
C ILE A 261 -18.49 -23.13 17.04
N GLY A 262 -17.43 -23.89 17.33
CA GLY A 262 -17.18 -25.22 16.75
C GLY A 262 -16.45 -25.24 15.41
N ASN A 263 -15.96 -24.10 14.91
CA ASN A 263 -15.25 -24.05 13.62
C ASN A 263 -13.73 -24.14 13.76
N SER A 264 -13.09 -24.87 12.84
CA SER A 264 -11.63 -24.76 12.63
C SER A 264 -11.31 -23.44 11.91
N PRO A 265 -10.15 -22.81 12.19
CA PRO A 265 -9.64 -21.71 11.36
C PRO A 265 -9.55 -22.06 9.87
N GLU A 266 -9.31 -23.34 9.52
CA GLU A 266 -9.25 -23.78 8.11
C GLU A 266 -10.60 -23.63 7.40
N ASN A 267 -11.71 -23.72 8.15
CA ASN A 267 -13.05 -23.56 7.60
C ASN A 267 -13.31 -22.14 7.10
N LEU A 268 -12.54 -21.14 7.51
CA LEU A 268 -12.72 -19.74 7.09
C LEU A 268 -12.68 -19.58 5.57
N ARG A 269 -12.00 -20.47 4.84
CA ARG A 269 -11.97 -20.49 3.38
C ARG A 269 -13.38 -20.64 2.78
N SER A 270 -14.27 -21.35 3.47
CA SER A 270 -15.64 -21.61 3.06
C SER A 270 -16.63 -20.51 3.50
N PHE A 271 -16.19 -19.53 4.30
CA PHE A 271 -17.02 -18.43 4.81
C PHE A 271 -16.44 -17.07 4.41
N PRO A 272 -16.71 -16.56 3.19
CA PRO A 272 -16.08 -15.34 2.67
C PRO A 272 -16.26 -14.10 3.56
N ALA A 273 -17.43 -13.93 4.17
CA ALA A 273 -17.71 -12.80 5.07
C ALA A 273 -16.90 -12.90 6.37
N ALA A 274 -16.81 -14.09 6.98
CA ALA A 274 -16.03 -14.33 8.19
C ALA A 274 -14.52 -14.16 7.93
N LYS A 275 -14.04 -14.64 6.77
CA LYS A 275 -12.68 -14.39 6.30
C LYS A 275 -12.44 -12.89 6.16
N PHE A 276 -13.30 -12.17 5.43
CA PHE A 276 -13.15 -10.74 5.20
C PHE A 276 -13.13 -9.94 6.53
N LEU A 277 -13.93 -10.36 7.51
CA LEU A 277 -13.87 -9.79 8.85
C LEU A 277 -12.52 -10.04 9.53
N LEU A 278 -12.01 -11.28 9.52
CA LEU A 278 -10.67 -11.59 10.06
C LEU A 278 -9.57 -10.73 9.42
N ASP A 279 -9.63 -10.56 8.09
CA ASP A 279 -8.71 -9.74 7.33
C ASP A 279 -8.72 -8.28 7.82
N LEU A 280 -9.90 -7.69 7.97
CA LEU A 280 -10.07 -6.32 8.46
C LEU A 280 -9.58 -6.16 9.90
N LEU A 281 -9.93 -7.11 10.79
CA LEU A 281 -9.47 -7.10 12.17
C LEU A 281 -7.95 -7.25 12.27
N THR A 282 -7.33 -8.01 11.36
CA THR A 282 -5.88 -8.15 11.29
C THR A 282 -5.22 -6.84 10.84
N VAL A 283 -5.85 -6.06 9.95
CA VAL A 283 -5.37 -4.71 9.63
C VAL A 283 -5.37 -3.83 10.88
N VAL A 284 -6.45 -3.85 11.68
CA VAL A 284 -6.54 -3.08 12.93
C VAL A 284 -5.40 -3.44 13.88
N ASP A 285 -5.13 -4.73 14.08
CA ASP A 285 -3.97 -5.20 14.86
C ASP A 285 -2.65 -4.68 14.29
N TYR A 286 -2.52 -4.70 12.97
CA TYR A 286 -1.29 -4.34 12.28
C TYR A 286 -0.99 -2.84 12.33
N ILE A 287 -2.01 -1.97 12.44
CA ILE A 287 -1.82 -0.54 12.72
C ILE A 287 -1.08 -0.34 14.05
N GLY A 288 -1.41 -1.13 15.07
CA GLY A 288 -0.70 -1.12 16.35
C GLY A 288 0.78 -1.54 16.21
N VAL A 289 1.06 -2.55 15.39
CA VAL A 289 2.43 -2.99 15.07
C VAL A 289 3.22 -1.85 14.39
N GLN A 290 2.64 -1.17 13.40
CA GLN A 290 3.30 -0.05 12.73
C GLN A 290 3.52 1.13 13.68
N ALA A 291 2.57 1.44 14.56
CA ALA A 291 2.74 2.48 15.57
C ALA A 291 3.85 2.14 16.58
N HIS A 292 4.07 0.86 16.89
CA HIS A 292 5.19 0.44 17.72
C HIS A 292 6.53 0.54 16.96
N LEU A 293 6.56 0.09 15.70
CA LEU A 293 7.73 0.19 14.83
C LEU A 293 8.18 1.65 14.65
N ALA A 294 7.24 2.56 14.43
CA ALA A 294 7.50 4.00 14.28
C ALA A 294 8.28 4.60 15.46
N ARG A 295 8.04 4.10 16.69
CA ARG A 295 8.73 4.59 17.90
C ARG A 295 10.19 4.13 17.98
N GLN A 296 10.54 3.04 17.29
CA GLN A 296 11.88 2.45 17.26
C GLN A 296 12.71 2.91 16.05
N LEU A 297 12.02 3.28 14.95
CA LEU A 297 12.65 3.76 13.72
C LEU A 297 13.07 5.23 13.82
N ARG A 298 14.08 5.50 14.65
CA ARG A 298 14.60 6.84 14.95
C ARG A 298 15.84 7.14 14.10
N PRO A 299 16.18 8.42 13.85
CA PRO A 299 17.45 8.77 13.20
C PRO A 299 18.64 8.04 13.84
N GLY A 300 19.53 7.48 13.02
CA GLY A 300 20.71 6.77 13.49
C GLY A 300 20.47 5.38 14.07
N SER A 301 19.23 4.88 14.10
CA SER A 301 18.93 3.49 14.51
C SER A 301 18.74 2.56 13.32
N VAL A 302 19.00 1.27 13.53
CA VAL A 302 18.67 0.18 12.61
C VAL A 302 17.62 -0.70 13.27
N VAL A 303 16.48 -0.92 12.63
CA VAL A 303 15.45 -1.83 13.12
C VAL A 303 15.41 -3.05 12.22
N VAL A 304 15.71 -4.22 12.79
CA VAL A 304 15.67 -5.51 12.11
C VAL A 304 14.36 -6.21 12.45
N VAL A 305 13.47 -6.28 11.47
CA VAL A 305 12.12 -6.84 11.60
C VAL A 305 12.11 -8.29 11.15
N ASP A 306 11.89 -9.21 12.09
CA ASP A 306 11.55 -10.61 11.81
C ASP A 306 10.04 -10.71 11.54
N ARG A 307 9.71 -11.05 10.29
CA ARG A 307 8.37 -11.07 9.69
C ARG A 307 7.72 -9.69 9.58
N TYR A 308 7.36 -9.28 8.38
CA TYR A 308 6.77 -7.97 8.12
C TYR A 308 5.46 -8.08 7.32
N ALA A 309 5.11 -7.06 6.53
CA ALA A 309 3.83 -6.96 5.84
C ALA A 309 3.54 -8.17 4.95
N VAL A 310 4.56 -8.67 4.24
CA VAL A 310 4.44 -9.84 3.37
C VAL A 310 4.05 -11.08 4.18
N ASP A 311 4.66 -11.29 5.34
CA ASP A 311 4.33 -12.43 6.20
C ASP A 311 2.88 -12.36 6.69
N VAL A 312 2.37 -11.15 7.00
CA VAL A 312 0.95 -10.97 7.37
C VAL A 312 0.03 -11.31 6.20
N ILE A 313 0.39 -10.91 4.98
CA ILE A 313 -0.37 -11.24 3.77
C ILE A 313 -0.38 -12.76 3.54
N VAL A 314 0.79 -13.41 3.57
CA VAL A 314 0.91 -14.87 3.42
C VAL A 314 0.10 -15.60 4.48
N TYR A 315 0.12 -15.10 5.73
CA TYR A 315 -0.69 -15.64 6.81
C TYR A 315 -2.20 -15.50 6.54
N LEU A 316 -2.68 -14.36 6.06
CA LEU A 316 -4.11 -14.21 5.73
C LEU A 316 -4.54 -15.09 4.56
N ARG A 317 -3.63 -15.32 3.59
CA ARG A 317 -3.86 -16.22 2.45
C ARG A 317 -3.94 -17.70 2.85
N SER A 318 -3.39 -18.09 4.01
CA SER A 318 -3.51 -19.48 4.49
C SER A 318 -4.96 -19.85 4.83
N PHE A 319 -5.76 -18.88 5.31
CA PHE A 319 -7.18 -19.08 5.67
C PHE A 319 -8.15 -18.94 4.49
N GLY A 320 -7.69 -18.61 3.28
CA GLY A 320 -8.55 -18.41 2.12
C GLY A 320 -7.99 -17.40 1.12
N PRO A 321 -8.69 -17.12 0.02
CA PRO A 321 -8.21 -16.19 -1.00
C PRO A 321 -7.93 -14.81 -0.40
N GLY A 322 -6.79 -14.24 -0.80
CA GLY A 322 -6.40 -12.89 -0.42
C GLY A 322 -7.37 -11.84 -0.97
N HIS A 323 -7.65 -10.81 -0.17
CA HIS A 323 -8.40 -9.64 -0.63
C HIS A 323 -7.40 -8.55 -1.02
N GLN A 324 -7.31 -8.22 -2.31
CA GLN A 324 -6.35 -7.23 -2.83
C GLN A 324 -6.43 -5.88 -2.10
N THR A 325 -7.63 -5.46 -1.70
CA THR A 325 -7.84 -4.23 -0.91
C THR A 325 -7.17 -4.31 0.46
N VAL A 326 -7.26 -5.44 1.15
CA VAL A 326 -6.70 -5.65 2.50
C VAL A 326 -5.18 -5.77 2.42
N GLU A 327 -4.66 -6.56 1.48
CA GLU A 327 -3.22 -6.71 1.26
C GLU A 327 -2.57 -5.39 0.86
N GLY A 328 -3.29 -4.64 0.02
CA GLY A 328 -2.97 -3.26 -0.30
C GLY A 328 -2.86 -2.41 0.95
N LEU A 329 -3.87 -2.43 1.82
CA LEU A 329 -3.88 -1.66 3.06
C LEU A 329 -2.75 -2.04 4.02
N LEU A 330 -2.48 -3.34 4.21
CA LEU A 330 -1.35 -3.84 5.03
C LEU A 330 0.00 -3.34 4.49
N THR A 331 0.15 -3.32 3.17
CA THR A 331 1.33 -2.73 2.52
C THR A 331 1.32 -1.21 2.63
N GLY A 332 0.15 -0.60 2.53
CA GLY A 332 -0.21 0.82 2.71
C GLY A 332 0.38 1.45 3.95
N ILE A 333 0.01 0.87 5.07
CA ILE A 333 0.37 1.37 6.41
C ILE A 333 1.80 1.01 6.81
N SER A 334 2.47 0.14 6.03
CA SER A 334 3.85 -0.27 6.28
C SER A 334 4.87 0.74 5.79
N PHE A 335 5.82 1.08 6.67
CA PHE A 335 7.06 1.75 6.30
C PHE A 335 7.79 0.97 5.18
N PRO A 336 8.34 1.65 4.18
CA PRO A 336 9.13 0.99 3.16
C PRO A 336 10.41 0.42 3.79
N PRO A 337 10.71 -0.88 3.63
CA PRO A 337 12.00 -1.41 4.05
C PRO A 337 13.12 -0.83 3.17
N ASP A 338 14.23 -0.49 3.81
CA ASP A 338 15.49 -0.16 3.16
C ASP A 338 16.10 -1.41 2.52
N VAL A 339 16.02 -2.54 3.23
CA VAL A 339 16.46 -3.85 2.78
C VAL A 339 15.39 -4.86 3.13
N ALA A 340 14.89 -5.59 2.14
CA ALA A 340 13.89 -6.63 2.32
C ALA A 340 14.42 -7.98 1.85
N LEU A 341 14.56 -8.93 2.76
CA LEU A 341 15.14 -10.24 2.50
C LEU A 341 14.06 -11.32 2.57
N LEU A 342 14.04 -12.21 1.60
CA LEU A 342 13.23 -13.42 1.60
C LEU A 342 14.14 -14.63 1.71
N PHE A 343 14.02 -15.39 2.78
CA PHE A 343 14.77 -16.62 2.97
C PHE A 343 14.05 -17.77 2.25
N GLU A 344 14.64 -18.21 1.15
CA GLU A 344 14.15 -19.32 0.34
C GLU A 344 14.79 -20.61 0.83
N ILE A 345 13.96 -21.55 1.26
CA ILE A 345 14.38 -22.87 1.71
C ILE A 345 13.37 -23.88 1.18
N ASP A 346 13.85 -25.06 0.83
CA ASP A 346 12.98 -26.17 0.46
C ASP A 346 12.01 -26.49 1.63
N PRO A 347 10.68 -26.59 1.39
CA PRO A 347 9.70 -26.88 2.43
C PRO A 347 9.97 -28.17 3.22
N SER A 348 10.54 -29.20 2.58
CA SER A 348 10.89 -30.46 3.25
C SER A 348 12.04 -30.26 4.24
N ARG A 349 13.11 -29.57 3.84
CA ARG A 349 14.22 -29.18 4.73
C ARG A 349 13.76 -28.25 5.86
N ALA A 350 12.87 -27.32 5.55
CA ALA A 350 12.30 -26.43 6.55
C ALA A 350 11.53 -27.20 7.65
N ARG A 351 10.77 -28.23 7.23
CA ARG A 351 10.07 -29.14 8.14
C ARG A 351 11.02 -30.01 8.95
N GLU A 352 12.10 -30.49 8.34
CA GLU A 352 13.14 -31.25 9.06
C GLU A 352 13.76 -30.42 10.19
N ARG A 353 14.03 -29.13 9.93
CA ARG A 353 14.52 -28.16 10.93
C ARG A 353 13.47 -27.85 11.99
N LYS A 354 12.18 -27.82 11.63
CA LYS A 354 11.08 -27.45 12.53
C LYS A 354 9.79 -28.19 12.19
N ARG A 355 9.48 -29.26 12.93
CA ARG A 355 8.35 -30.19 12.67
C ARG A 355 6.98 -29.70 13.14
N GLU A 356 6.76 -28.39 13.22
CA GLU A 356 5.50 -27.81 13.73
C GLU A 356 4.40 -27.73 12.67
N GLU A 357 4.77 -27.39 11.43
CA GLU A 357 3.82 -27.18 10.34
C GLU A 357 3.85 -28.37 9.36
N PRO A 358 2.69 -28.80 8.83
CA PRO A 358 2.65 -29.85 7.82
C PRO A 358 3.32 -29.37 6.53
N LEU A 359 3.96 -30.30 5.81
CA LEU A 359 4.69 -29.99 4.58
C LEU A 359 3.82 -29.22 3.57
N GLU A 360 2.55 -29.60 3.43
CA GLU A 360 1.61 -28.93 2.53
C GLU A 360 1.34 -27.46 2.89
N ALA A 361 1.35 -27.11 4.18
CA ALA A 361 1.20 -25.72 4.61
C ALA A 361 2.47 -24.91 4.30
N LEU A 362 3.64 -25.49 4.55
CA LEU A 362 4.93 -24.87 4.22
C LEU A 362 5.09 -24.66 2.71
N THR A 363 4.74 -25.65 1.89
CA THR A 363 4.77 -25.56 0.42
C THR A 363 3.84 -24.47 -0.09
N ARG A 364 2.60 -24.40 0.43
CA ARG A 364 1.66 -23.32 0.07
C ARG A 364 2.21 -21.95 0.46
N ALA A 365 2.77 -21.81 1.65
CA ALA A 365 3.36 -20.55 2.09
C ALA A 365 4.56 -20.13 1.23
N ALA A 366 5.44 -21.07 0.85
CA ALA A 366 6.59 -20.81 -0.02
C ALA A 366 6.14 -20.28 -1.40
N GLN A 367 5.13 -20.90 -2.01
CA GLN A 367 4.54 -20.45 -3.27
C GLN A 367 3.94 -19.04 -3.17
N GLU A 368 3.32 -18.68 -2.04
CA GLU A 368 2.81 -17.33 -1.82
C GLU A 368 3.92 -16.30 -1.68
N TYR A 369 5.02 -16.63 -0.99
CA TYR A 369 6.21 -15.76 -0.93
C TYR A 369 6.82 -15.55 -2.31
N GLU A 370 6.93 -16.60 -3.12
CA GLU A 370 7.47 -16.51 -4.48
C GLU A 370 6.68 -15.54 -5.36
N LYS A 371 5.34 -15.59 -5.29
CA LYS A 371 4.44 -14.65 -5.98
C LYS A 371 4.60 -13.22 -5.49
N LEU A 372 4.85 -13.03 -4.20
CA LEU A 372 4.94 -11.71 -3.56
C LEU A 372 6.35 -11.09 -3.66
N ALA A 373 7.39 -11.90 -3.88
CA ALA A 373 8.78 -11.45 -3.97
C ALA A 373 9.01 -10.31 -4.99
N PRO A 374 8.61 -10.42 -6.26
CA PRO A 374 8.81 -9.33 -7.23
C PRO A 374 7.97 -8.10 -6.88
N VAL A 375 6.76 -8.30 -6.33
CA VAL A 375 5.83 -7.23 -5.98
C VAL A 375 6.35 -6.37 -4.83
N HIS A 376 6.99 -7.01 -3.84
CA HIS A 376 7.52 -6.35 -2.65
C HIS A 376 9.03 -6.09 -2.71
N ARG A 377 9.66 -6.30 -3.88
CA ARG A 377 11.11 -6.14 -4.11
C ARG A 377 11.95 -6.91 -3.08
N LEU A 378 11.52 -8.13 -2.77
CA LEU A 378 12.25 -8.99 -1.83
C LEU A 378 13.51 -9.54 -2.50
N THR A 379 14.65 -9.33 -1.85
CA THR A 379 15.91 -9.95 -2.23
C THR A 379 15.92 -11.38 -1.72
N LYS A 380 15.92 -12.33 -2.64
CA LYS A 380 15.94 -13.76 -2.34
C LYS A 380 17.31 -14.16 -1.79
N ILE A 381 17.30 -14.90 -0.68
CA ILE A 381 18.47 -15.46 -0.03
C ILE A 381 18.27 -16.97 0.03
N ASP A 382 19.20 -17.71 -0.58
CA ASP A 382 19.22 -19.17 -0.44
C ASP A 382 19.55 -19.53 1.01
N ALA A 383 18.58 -20.13 1.70
CA ALA A 383 18.64 -20.56 3.08
C ALA A 383 18.73 -22.10 3.23
N ASN A 384 18.98 -22.81 2.11
CA ASN A 384 19.18 -24.26 2.10
C ASN A 384 20.53 -24.71 2.67
N GLY A 385 21.54 -23.82 2.62
CA GLY A 385 22.88 -24.07 3.14
C GLY A 385 23.01 -23.99 4.67
N PRO A 386 24.25 -24.14 5.19
CA PRO A 386 24.57 -23.95 6.61
C PRO A 386 24.25 -22.52 7.10
N VAL A 387 23.78 -22.39 8.34
CA VAL A 387 23.37 -21.09 8.92
C VAL A 387 24.49 -20.04 8.85
N ASN A 388 25.75 -20.43 9.04
CA ASN A 388 26.89 -19.52 8.99
C ASN A 388 27.12 -18.89 7.60
N GLU A 389 26.85 -19.63 6.52
CA GLU A 389 26.98 -19.12 5.16
C GLU A 389 25.85 -18.15 4.83
N VAL A 390 24.61 -18.53 5.16
CA VAL A 390 23.43 -17.67 5.04
C VAL A 390 23.64 -16.36 5.80
N ARG A 391 24.13 -16.45 7.03
CA ARG A 391 24.49 -15.28 7.86
C ARG A 391 25.50 -14.39 7.16
N SER A 392 26.60 -14.96 6.70
CA SER A 392 27.69 -14.19 6.07
C SER A 392 27.21 -13.50 4.80
N ASN A 393 26.34 -14.17 4.03
CA ASN A 393 25.70 -13.60 2.85
C ASN A 393 24.80 -12.40 3.20
N VAL A 394 23.95 -12.56 4.22
CA VAL A 394 23.05 -11.51 4.68
C VAL A 394 23.82 -10.32 5.24
N MET A 395 24.84 -10.54 6.08
CA MET A 395 25.67 -9.47 6.63
C MET A 395 26.38 -8.68 5.54
N ARG A 396 26.88 -9.34 4.49
CA ARG A 396 27.50 -8.65 3.35
C ARG A 396 26.53 -7.67 2.66
N ILE A 397 25.28 -8.08 2.48
CA ILE A 397 24.23 -7.26 1.86
C ILE A 397 23.90 -6.06 2.76
N VAL A 398 23.72 -6.31 4.06
CA VAL A 398 23.44 -5.27 5.06
C VAL A 398 24.59 -4.27 5.12
N ASP A 399 25.83 -4.74 5.22
CA ASP A 399 27.02 -3.89 5.30
C ASP A 399 27.23 -3.09 4.01
N ALA A 400 27.00 -3.69 2.83
CA ALA A 400 27.09 -2.97 1.56
C ALA A 400 26.08 -1.82 1.49
N TYR A 401 24.85 -2.07 1.97
CA TYR A 401 23.81 -1.05 2.05
C TYR A 401 24.17 0.06 3.04
N LEU A 402 24.62 -0.29 4.24
CA LEU A 402 24.98 0.68 5.27
C LEU A 402 26.20 1.52 4.85
N ARG A 403 27.23 0.92 4.24
CA ARG A 403 28.40 1.65 3.70
C ARG A 403 28.03 2.59 2.56
N GLY A 404 27.09 2.18 1.70
CA GLY A 404 26.55 3.03 0.63
C GLY A 404 25.84 4.28 1.15
N LYS A 405 25.38 4.30 2.41
CA LYS A 405 24.81 5.49 3.07
C LYS A 405 25.86 6.37 3.77
N THR A 406 27.06 5.86 4.05
CA THR A 406 28.11 6.59 4.81
C THR A 406 29.19 7.23 3.92
N SER A 407 29.23 6.94 2.62
CA SER A 407 30.20 7.58 1.72
C SER A 407 29.75 9.00 1.38
N PRO A 408 30.52 10.06 1.76
CA PRO A 408 30.26 11.39 1.23
C PRO A 408 30.50 11.35 -0.28
N VAL A 409 29.54 11.87 -1.05
CA VAL A 409 29.73 12.11 -2.48
C VAL A 409 30.92 13.06 -2.63
N LYS A 410 32.04 12.53 -3.13
CA LYS A 410 33.19 13.34 -3.52
C LYS A 410 32.76 14.14 -4.74
N ASN A 411 32.51 15.44 -4.56
CA ASN A 411 32.31 16.38 -5.65
C ASN A 411 33.64 16.56 -6.39
N ASP A 412 33.91 15.69 -7.35
CA ASP A 412 34.94 15.95 -8.35
C ASP A 412 34.30 16.83 -9.43
N HIS A 413 34.47 18.15 -9.30
CA HIS A 413 34.33 19.08 -10.41
C HIS A 413 35.60 19.04 -11.26
N PRO A 414 35.54 18.73 -12.56
CA PRO A 414 36.57 19.15 -13.49
C PRO A 414 36.36 20.62 -13.83
N GLY A 415 37.46 21.39 -13.80
CA GLY A 415 37.50 22.81 -14.12
C GLY A 415 37.36 23.14 -15.60
#